data_AF-A0A377M346-F1
#
_entry.id   AF-A0A377M346-F1
#
_cell.length_a   1.000
_cell.length_b   1.000
_cell.length_c   1.000
_cell.angle_alpha   90.00
_cell.angle_beta   90.00
_cell.angle_gamma   90.00
#
_symmetry.space_group_name_H-M   'P 1'
#
loop_
_entity.id
_entity.type
_entity.pdbx_description
1 polymer ?
#
loop_
_entity_poly.entity_id
_entity_poly.type
_entity_poly.pdbx_seq_one_letter_code
_entity_poly.pdbx_strand_id
1 'polypeptide(L)'
;METLGLPITLADMNAHVARRTTPLKLAHQQGEVWNLAPPTQGLVSLAILGITDRLAMADADDAGTVHRIVEATKLAFGLRDAHITDPRELKTDIQSLLDPAALQALADRVNDNHAAPWAPAKAWRYGVDGVMDNSGLAVSFIQSIYHEFGSGWCSRIRVSSGRTGGRPFSLDPAHLLALAPGKQPFHTLNPAAARLNDGRVMVYGSMGGDGQPQTQATLFTRYVVQGLPLQESISRPRWLLGRTWGQSSDTLKVEGRFFP
;
A
#
# COMPACT_ATOMS: atom_id res chain seq x y z
N MET A 1 0.22 29.32 12.56
CA MET A 1 0.93 28.89 11.34
C MET A 1 1.45 30.09 10.58
N GLU A 2 0.60 31.08 10.33
CA GLU A 2 0.97 32.38 9.72
C GLU A 2 2.13 33.10 10.46
N THR A 3 2.09 33.18 11.79
CA THR A 3 3.17 33.77 12.60
C THR A 3 4.53 33.07 12.48
N LEU A 4 4.56 31.86 11.90
CA LEU A 4 5.76 31.05 11.67
C LEU A 4 6.15 31.00 10.18
N GLY A 5 5.47 31.76 9.31
CA GLY A 5 5.71 31.77 7.87
C GLY A 5 5.33 30.46 7.15
N LEU A 6 4.49 29.62 7.76
CA LEU A 6 3.98 28.41 7.11
C LEU A 6 2.84 28.76 6.15
N PRO A 7 2.78 28.14 4.96
CA PRO A 7 1.81 28.49 3.92
C PRO A 7 0.40 27.93 4.16
N ILE A 8 0.11 27.43 5.36
CA ILE A 8 -1.21 26.89 5.73
C ILE A 8 -2.00 28.01 6.41
N THR A 9 -3.14 28.35 5.84
CA THR A 9 -4.03 29.45 6.26
C THR A 9 -5.29 28.92 6.95
N LEU A 10 -6.02 29.80 7.64
CA LEU A 10 -7.35 29.46 8.17
C LEU A 10 -8.34 29.09 7.05
N ALA A 11 -8.22 29.73 5.88
CA ALA A 11 -9.06 29.43 4.73
C ALA A 11 -8.88 27.97 4.25
N ASP A 12 -7.64 27.45 4.28
CA ASP A 12 -7.36 26.04 3.95
C ASP A 12 -8.06 25.08 4.92
N MET A 13 -8.07 25.41 6.22
CA MET A 13 -8.76 24.59 7.23
C MET A 13 -10.27 24.60 7.05
N ASN A 14 -10.85 25.78 6.79
CA ASN A 14 -12.30 25.92 6.59
C ASN A 14 -12.78 25.30 5.27
N ALA A 15 -11.92 25.23 4.25
CA ALA A 15 -12.24 24.61 2.97
C ALA A 15 -12.11 23.07 2.97
N HIS A 16 -11.45 22.49 3.98
CA HIS A 16 -11.23 21.04 4.04
C HIS A 16 -12.51 20.29 4.46
N VAL A 17 -12.87 19.28 3.69
CA VAL A 17 -13.98 18.36 3.99
C VAL A 17 -13.59 16.92 3.70
N ALA A 18 -14.03 15.99 4.55
CA ALA A 18 -13.90 14.56 4.29
C ALA A 18 -14.77 14.18 3.08
N ARG A 19 -14.24 13.34 2.20
CA ARG A 19 -14.91 12.94 0.96
C ARG A 19 -15.23 11.45 0.99
N ARG A 20 -16.42 11.10 0.51
CA ARG A 20 -16.77 9.71 0.16
C ARG A 20 -16.33 9.48 -1.28
N THR A 21 -15.55 8.43 -1.51
CA THR A 21 -15.03 8.09 -2.83
C THR A 21 -15.44 6.67 -3.20
N THR A 22 -15.53 6.41 -4.50
CA THR A 22 -15.71 5.05 -5.01
C THR A 22 -14.38 4.29 -4.83
N PRO A 23 -14.38 3.12 -4.18
CA PRO A 23 -13.18 2.32 -4.04
C PRO A 23 -12.78 1.68 -5.38
N LEU A 24 -11.50 1.36 -5.53
CA LEU A 24 -11.04 0.46 -6.57
C LEU A 24 -11.50 -0.97 -6.26
N LYS A 25 -11.77 -1.72 -7.32
CA LYS A 25 -12.24 -3.11 -7.25
C LYS A 25 -11.31 -4.03 -8.01
N LEU A 26 -11.06 -5.22 -7.47
CA LEU A 26 -10.42 -6.32 -8.15
C LEU A 26 -11.35 -7.53 -8.11
N ALA A 27 -11.65 -8.08 -9.29
CA ALA A 27 -12.26 -9.40 -9.40
C ALA A 27 -11.15 -10.45 -9.28
N HIS A 28 -11.04 -11.08 -8.10
CA HIS A 28 -10.10 -12.16 -7.81
C HIS A 28 -10.82 -13.50 -7.96
N GLN A 29 -10.10 -14.59 -8.25
CA GLN A 29 -10.71 -15.95 -8.31
C GLN A 29 -11.44 -16.36 -7.02
N GLN A 30 -11.16 -15.70 -5.91
CA GLN A 30 -11.70 -16.01 -4.57
C GLN A 30 -12.80 -15.03 -4.14
N GLY A 31 -13.08 -13.98 -4.93
CA GLY A 31 -14.11 -12.98 -4.62
C GLY A 31 -13.80 -11.57 -5.13
N GLU A 32 -14.54 -10.59 -4.63
CA GLU A 32 -14.31 -9.16 -4.92
C GLU A 32 -13.44 -8.55 -3.81
N VAL A 33 -12.33 -7.92 -4.19
CA VAL A 33 -11.39 -7.25 -3.27
C VAL A 33 -11.41 -5.75 -3.53
N TRP A 34 -11.40 -4.96 -2.47
CA TRP A 34 -11.47 -3.50 -2.50
C TRP A 34 -10.30 -2.84 -1.82
N ASN A 35 -9.92 -1.70 -2.37
CA ASN A 35 -9.02 -0.75 -1.71
C ASN A 35 -9.34 0.68 -2.19
N LEU A 36 -8.74 1.69 -1.59
CA LEU A 36 -8.98 3.07 -1.98
C LEU A 36 -8.32 3.42 -3.32
N ALA A 37 -8.96 4.31 -4.07
CA ALA A 37 -8.38 4.96 -5.25
C ALA A 37 -7.25 5.94 -4.85
N PRO A 38 -6.50 6.51 -5.82
CA PRO A 38 -5.58 7.61 -5.55
C PRO A 38 -6.20 8.73 -4.70
N PRO A 39 -5.39 9.48 -3.93
CA PRO A 39 -3.92 9.51 -3.96
C PRO A 39 -3.27 8.45 -3.05
N THR A 40 -4.04 7.42 -2.67
CA THR A 40 -3.57 6.30 -1.87
C THR A 40 -2.73 5.30 -2.68
N GLN A 41 -2.08 4.34 -2.00
CA GLN A 41 -1.44 3.18 -2.65
C GLN A 41 -2.38 1.97 -2.82
N GLY A 42 -3.71 2.14 -2.75
CA GLY A 42 -4.64 1.01 -2.88
C GLY A 42 -4.54 0.28 -4.23
N LEU A 43 -4.21 1.00 -5.31
CA LEU A 43 -3.88 0.40 -6.62
C LEU A 43 -2.76 -0.64 -6.49
N VAL A 44 -1.72 -0.38 -5.69
CA VAL A 44 -0.59 -1.30 -5.51
C VAL A 44 -1.04 -2.57 -4.83
N SER A 45 -1.84 -2.47 -3.75
CA SER A 45 -2.37 -3.64 -3.05
C SER A 45 -3.17 -4.55 -3.98
N LEU A 46 -4.07 -3.95 -4.77
CA LEU A 46 -4.91 -4.70 -5.70
C LEU A 46 -4.09 -5.26 -6.88
N ALA A 47 -3.11 -4.52 -7.39
CA ALA A 47 -2.27 -5.00 -8.47
C ALA A 47 -1.39 -6.20 -8.03
N ILE A 48 -0.83 -6.18 -6.82
CA ILE A 48 -0.07 -7.33 -6.29
C ILE A 48 -0.99 -8.57 -6.26
N LEU A 49 -2.16 -8.44 -5.65
CA LEU A 49 -3.13 -9.54 -5.57
C LEU A 49 -3.55 -10.03 -6.96
N GLY A 50 -3.88 -9.11 -7.88
CA GLY A 50 -4.30 -9.43 -9.23
C GLY A 50 -3.22 -10.11 -10.07
N ILE A 51 -1.96 -9.76 -9.88
CA ILE A 51 -0.82 -10.46 -10.50
C ILE A 51 -0.69 -11.86 -9.89
N THR A 52 -0.69 -11.98 -8.56
CA THR A 52 -0.50 -13.27 -7.89
C THR A 52 -1.67 -14.23 -8.08
N ASP A 53 -2.88 -13.73 -8.34
CA ASP A 53 -4.06 -14.53 -8.70
C ASP A 53 -3.88 -15.31 -10.03
N ARG A 54 -2.86 -14.96 -10.81
CA ARG A 54 -2.48 -15.64 -12.07
C ARG A 54 -1.26 -16.55 -11.92
N LEU A 55 -0.74 -16.66 -10.70
CA LEU A 55 0.41 -17.50 -10.38
C LEU A 55 -0.05 -18.67 -9.51
N ALA A 56 0.73 -19.75 -9.49
CA ALA A 56 0.39 -20.98 -8.77
C ALA A 56 0.57 -20.85 -7.24
N MET A 57 -0.24 -20.03 -6.57
CA MET A 57 -0.01 -19.63 -5.17
C MET A 57 -0.52 -20.61 -4.11
N ALA A 58 -1.53 -21.43 -4.42
CA ALA A 58 -2.19 -22.31 -3.44
C ALA A 58 -1.23 -23.33 -2.81
N ASP A 59 -0.39 -23.95 -3.65
CA ASP A 59 0.57 -24.99 -3.23
C ASP A 59 2.02 -24.45 -3.16
N ALA A 60 2.21 -23.13 -3.26
CA ALA A 60 3.52 -22.53 -3.16
C ALA A 60 4.09 -22.69 -1.75
N ASP A 61 5.34 -23.12 -1.64
CA ASP A 61 6.06 -23.11 -0.38
C ASP A 61 6.38 -21.66 0.06
N ASP A 62 7.01 -21.51 1.23
CA ASP A 62 7.32 -20.18 1.77
C ASP A 62 8.23 -19.38 0.81
N ALA A 63 9.21 -20.02 0.17
CA ALA A 63 10.13 -19.37 -0.75
C ALA A 63 9.43 -18.89 -2.04
N GLY A 64 8.64 -19.76 -2.67
CA GLY A 64 7.85 -19.43 -3.85
C GLY A 64 6.80 -18.35 -3.56
N THR A 65 6.18 -18.40 -2.38
CA THR A 65 5.24 -17.37 -1.93
C THR A 65 5.93 -16.01 -1.78
N VAL A 66 7.09 -15.97 -1.11
CA VAL A 66 7.89 -14.75 -0.95
C VAL A 66 8.30 -14.21 -2.32
N HIS A 67 8.90 -15.06 -3.15
CA HIS A 67 9.42 -14.69 -4.47
C HIS A 67 8.35 -14.03 -5.33
N ARG A 68 7.22 -14.72 -5.53
CA ARG A 68 6.16 -14.25 -6.43
C ARG A 68 5.51 -12.96 -5.94
N ILE A 69 5.29 -12.80 -4.63
CA ILE A 69 4.78 -11.55 -4.07
C ILE A 69 5.82 -10.43 -4.20
N VAL A 70 7.10 -10.70 -4.00
CA VAL A 70 8.18 -9.71 -4.20
C VAL A 70 8.24 -9.26 -5.65
N GLU A 71 8.21 -10.16 -6.62
CA GLU A 71 8.22 -9.84 -8.05
C GLU A 71 6.96 -9.05 -8.46
N ALA A 72 5.78 -9.49 -8.00
CA ALA A 72 4.53 -8.74 -8.20
C ALA A 72 4.59 -7.34 -7.58
N THR A 73 5.24 -7.18 -6.42
CA THR A 73 5.44 -5.87 -5.77
C THR A 73 6.29 -4.94 -6.62
N LYS A 74 7.40 -5.43 -7.19
CA LYS A 74 8.25 -4.63 -8.09
C LYS A 74 7.45 -4.09 -9.27
N LEU A 75 6.62 -4.94 -9.88
CA LEU A 75 5.76 -4.57 -11.00
C LEU A 75 4.67 -3.58 -10.59
N ALA A 76 3.99 -3.81 -9.47
CA ALA A 76 2.94 -2.94 -8.95
C ALA A 76 3.46 -1.56 -8.53
N PHE A 77 4.70 -1.47 -8.01
CA PHE A 77 5.34 -0.18 -7.77
C PHE A 77 5.65 0.59 -9.05
N GLY A 78 5.91 -0.10 -10.17
CA GLY A 78 5.97 0.55 -11.49
C GLY A 78 4.66 1.27 -11.84
N LEU A 79 3.51 0.65 -11.56
CA LEU A 79 2.20 1.30 -11.77
C LEU A 79 2.01 2.50 -10.84
N ARG A 80 2.42 2.38 -9.56
CA ARG A 80 2.38 3.50 -8.61
C ARG A 80 3.13 4.70 -9.13
N ASP A 81 4.39 4.50 -9.51
CA ASP A 81 5.30 5.59 -9.85
C ASP A 81 4.89 6.26 -11.16
N ALA A 82 4.22 5.53 -12.07
CA ALA A 82 3.71 6.05 -13.32
C ALA A 82 2.35 6.78 -13.21
N HIS A 83 1.46 6.37 -12.31
CA HIS A 83 0.05 6.79 -12.35
C HIS A 83 -0.52 7.42 -11.09
N ILE A 84 0.01 7.12 -9.89
CA ILE A 84 -0.61 7.59 -8.65
C ILE A 84 -0.22 9.05 -8.39
N THR A 85 -1.23 9.91 -8.35
CA THR A 85 -1.12 11.34 -8.03
C THR A 85 -2.43 11.84 -7.43
N ASP A 86 -2.58 13.16 -7.29
CA ASP A 86 -3.84 13.80 -6.93
C ASP A 86 -4.98 13.32 -7.86
N PRO A 87 -6.14 12.92 -7.32
CA PRO A 87 -7.29 12.51 -8.11
C PRO A 87 -7.71 13.49 -9.22
N ARG A 88 -7.47 14.79 -9.03
CA ARG A 88 -7.80 15.85 -10.01
C ARG A 88 -6.82 15.90 -11.18
N GLU A 89 -5.65 15.29 -11.05
CA GLU A 89 -4.56 15.31 -12.02
C GLU A 89 -4.35 13.94 -12.71
N LEU A 90 -5.25 12.98 -12.47
CA LEU A 90 -5.18 11.66 -13.07
C LEU A 90 -5.36 11.76 -14.59
N LYS A 91 -4.44 11.12 -15.33
CA LYS A 91 -4.46 11.07 -16.80
C LYS A 91 -4.95 9.73 -17.36
N THR A 92 -5.22 8.77 -16.48
CA THR A 92 -5.57 7.39 -16.82
C THR A 92 -6.69 6.95 -15.90
N ASP A 93 -7.61 6.14 -16.40
CA ASP A 93 -8.54 5.44 -15.54
C ASP A 93 -7.78 4.42 -14.70
N ILE A 94 -7.75 4.63 -13.39
CA ILE A 94 -6.99 3.78 -12.48
C ILE A 94 -7.63 2.42 -12.31
N GLN A 95 -8.96 2.31 -12.50
CA GLN A 95 -9.66 1.04 -12.44
C GLN A 95 -9.24 0.13 -13.60
N SER A 96 -8.99 0.67 -14.79
CA SER A 96 -8.58 -0.11 -15.97
C SER A 96 -7.18 -0.72 -15.83
N LEU A 97 -6.32 -0.19 -14.95
CA LEU A 97 -5.02 -0.79 -14.64
C LEU A 97 -5.15 -2.13 -13.90
N LEU A 98 -6.34 -2.44 -13.37
CA LEU A 98 -6.68 -3.70 -12.70
C LEU A 98 -7.44 -4.65 -13.64
N ASP A 99 -7.53 -4.34 -14.93
CA ASP A 99 -8.20 -5.20 -15.89
C ASP A 99 -7.47 -6.53 -16.07
N PRO A 100 -8.19 -7.63 -16.35
CA PRO A 100 -7.59 -8.96 -16.42
C PRO A 100 -6.40 -9.08 -17.38
N ALA A 101 -6.45 -8.41 -18.54
CA ALA A 101 -5.39 -8.44 -19.53
C ALA A 101 -4.14 -7.66 -19.09
N ALA A 102 -4.33 -6.50 -18.44
CA ALA A 102 -3.24 -5.70 -17.90
C ALA A 102 -2.49 -6.47 -16.80
N LEU A 103 -3.23 -7.11 -15.90
CA LEU A 103 -2.67 -7.95 -14.84
C LEU A 103 -1.98 -9.20 -15.40
N GLN A 104 -2.51 -9.80 -16.46
CA GLN A 104 -1.87 -10.95 -17.13
C GLN A 104 -0.51 -10.58 -17.71
N ALA A 105 -0.44 -9.47 -18.45
CA ALA A 105 0.82 -9.00 -19.02
C ALA A 105 1.90 -8.72 -17.95
N LEU A 106 1.49 -8.34 -16.73
CA LEU A 106 2.40 -8.21 -15.60
C LEU A 106 2.78 -9.57 -15.01
N ALA A 107 1.83 -10.48 -14.84
CA ALA A 107 2.10 -11.84 -14.34
C ALA A 107 3.07 -12.62 -15.24
N ASP A 108 2.96 -12.48 -16.56
CA ASP A 108 3.84 -13.13 -17.54
C ASP A 108 5.32 -12.70 -17.41
N ARG A 109 5.59 -11.60 -16.70
CA ARG A 109 6.95 -11.10 -16.44
C ARG A 109 7.56 -11.69 -15.17
N VAL A 110 6.79 -12.40 -14.34
CA VAL A 110 7.29 -13.05 -13.13
C VAL A 110 7.97 -14.36 -13.54
N ASN A 111 9.26 -14.47 -13.22
CA ASN A 111 10.05 -15.67 -13.49
C ASN A 111 10.40 -16.36 -12.18
N ASP A 112 9.87 -17.56 -11.95
CA ASP A 112 10.13 -18.35 -10.72
C ASP A 112 11.61 -18.72 -10.53
N ASN A 113 12.40 -18.70 -11.60
CA ASN A 113 13.82 -19.06 -11.56
C ASN A 113 14.76 -17.84 -11.59
N HIS A 114 14.23 -16.61 -11.68
CA HIS A 114 15.05 -15.41 -11.78
C HIS A 114 14.37 -14.18 -11.19
N ALA A 115 15.01 -13.57 -10.19
CA ALA A 115 14.54 -12.30 -9.63
C ALA A 115 14.84 -11.14 -10.58
N ALA A 116 13.83 -10.33 -10.89
CA ALA A 116 14.02 -9.12 -11.69
C ALA A 116 14.92 -8.10 -10.97
N PRO A 117 15.69 -7.28 -11.71
CA PRO A 117 16.48 -6.22 -11.11
C PRO A 117 15.58 -5.26 -10.31
N TRP A 118 16.09 -4.81 -9.17
CA TRP A 118 15.40 -3.85 -8.31
C TRP A 118 16.10 -2.49 -8.38
N ALA A 119 15.42 -1.52 -9.00
CA ALA A 119 15.81 -0.11 -8.96
C ALA A 119 14.97 0.59 -7.88
N PRO A 120 15.57 1.19 -6.85
CA PRO A 120 14.80 1.61 -5.68
C PRO A 120 13.84 2.77 -5.94
N ALA A 121 12.63 2.64 -5.41
CA ALA A 121 11.76 3.76 -5.05
C ALA A 121 11.62 3.84 -3.50
N LYS A 122 11.47 5.06 -2.99
CA LYS A 122 11.59 5.41 -1.55
C LYS A 122 10.35 4.98 -0.74
N ALA A 123 10.58 4.27 0.37
CA ALA A 123 9.53 3.66 1.22
C ALA A 123 9.10 4.43 2.48
N TRP A 124 7.83 4.26 2.91
CA TRP A 124 7.16 4.95 4.05
C TRP A 124 6.58 4.01 5.12
N ARG A 125 5.97 4.49 6.25
CA ARG A 125 5.38 3.66 7.36
C ARG A 125 4.16 4.25 8.12
N TYR A 126 2.99 3.56 8.25
CA TYR A 126 1.79 3.92 9.10
C TYR A 126 1.05 2.71 9.67
N GLY A 127 -0.12 2.81 10.36
CA GLY A 127 -0.91 1.69 10.95
C GLY A 127 -2.43 1.66 10.83
N VAL A 128 -2.99 0.44 10.86
CA VAL A 128 -4.37 0.04 10.49
C VAL A 128 -5.12 -0.57 11.67
N ASP A 129 -6.41 -0.23 11.78
CA ASP A 129 -7.40 -0.85 12.65
C ASP A 129 -8.57 -1.42 11.83
N GLY A 130 -9.15 -2.53 12.28
CA GLY A 130 -10.35 -3.14 11.68
C GLY A 130 -11.40 -3.44 12.73
N VAL A 131 -12.67 -3.19 12.41
CA VAL A 131 -13.81 -3.44 13.30
C VAL A 131 -14.91 -4.17 12.52
N MET A 132 -15.50 -5.20 13.12
CA MET A 132 -16.70 -5.85 12.60
C MET A 132 -17.72 -6.00 13.72
N ASP A 133 -19.00 -5.74 13.44
CA ASP A 133 -20.08 -5.92 14.40
C ASP A 133 -20.92 -7.18 14.13
N ASN A 134 -21.85 -7.47 15.04
CA ASN A 134 -22.72 -8.66 14.96
C ASN A 134 -23.79 -8.58 13.85
N SER A 135 -23.97 -7.41 13.23
CA SER A 135 -24.89 -7.21 12.09
C SER A 135 -24.22 -7.52 10.75
N GLY A 136 -22.90 -7.77 10.78
CA GLY A 136 -22.08 -7.97 9.59
C GLY A 136 -21.53 -6.66 9.00
N LEU A 137 -21.67 -5.53 9.70
CA LEU A 137 -20.99 -4.29 9.30
C LEU A 137 -19.49 -4.46 9.57
N ALA A 138 -18.69 -4.27 8.53
CA ALA A 138 -17.24 -4.32 8.61
C ALA A 138 -16.63 -2.98 8.19
N VAL A 139 -15.68 -2.49 8.97
CA VAL A 139 -14.96 -1.23 8.76
C VAL A 139 -13.46 -1.50 8.77
N SER A 140 -12.79 -1.14 7.67
CA SER A 140 -11.33 -1.09 7.57
C SER A 140 -10.90 0.38 7.68
N PHE A 141 -10.15 0.71 8.72
CA PHE A 141 -9.78 2.10 9.03
C PHE A 141 -8.28 2.25 9.21
N ILE A 142 -7.74 3.36 8.72
CA ILE A 142 -6.31 3.65 8.83
C ILE A 142 -6.12 5.15 8.97
N GLN A 143 -5.27 5.58 9.90
CA GLN A 143 -4.95 6.99 10.12
C GLN A 143 -3.46 7.19 10.37
N SER A 144 -2.95 8.37 10.01
CA SER A 144 -1.56 8.72 10.27
C SER A 144 -1.27 10.21 10.23
N ILE A 145 -0.24 10.61 10.98
CA ILE A 145 0.43 11.92 10.88
C ILE A 145 1.73 11.85 10.05
N TYR A 146 1.84 10.83 9.18
CA TYR A 146 3.01 10.54 8.34
C TYR A 146 4.22 10.00 9.11
N HIS A 147 5.08 10.86 9.66
CA HIS A 147 6.21 10.41 10.49
C HIS A 147 5.81 10.35 11.97
N GLU A 148 6.57 9.65 12.81
CA GLU A 148 6.24 9.31 14.21
C GLU A 148 5.58 10.43 15.03
N PHE A 149 6.14 11.64 14.95
CA PHE A 149 5.63 12.85 15.62
C PHE A 149 5.14 13.91 14.63
N GLY A 150 4.84 13.47 13.41
CA GLY A 150 4.42 14.30 12.29
C GLY A 150 5.45 15.38 11.97
N SER A 151 5.02 16.64 11.98
CA SER A 151 5.88 17.79 11.75
C SER A 151 6.81 18.12 12.92
N GLY A 152 6.73 17.39 14.04
CA GLY A 152 7.45 17.70 15.28
C GLY A 152 6.91 18.93 16.01
N TRP A 153 5.75 19.45 15.60
CA TRP A 153 5.11 20.61 16.22
C TRP A 153 4.13 20.18 17.31
N CYS A 154 4.58 20.26 18.56
CA CYS A 154 3.72 20.28 19.74
C CYS A 154 3.86 21.65 20.41
N SER A 155 2.75 22.28 20.80
CA SER A 155 2.70 23.68 21.29
C SER A 155 3.57 23.99 22.52
N ARG A 156 4.27 23.01 23.11
CA ARG A 156 5.18 23.17 24.27
C ARG A 156 6.50 22.39 24.22
N ILE A 157 6.76 21.54 23.21
CA ILE A 157 8.03 20.78 23.11
C ILE A 157 8.50 20.82 21.66
N ARG A 158 9.70 21.37 21.46
CA ARG A 158 10.35 21.44 20.15
C ARG A 158 11.28 20.24 20.02
N VAL A 159 10.86 19.21 19.29
CA VAL A 159 11.72 18.09 18.94
C VAL A 159 12.23 18.33 17.52
N SER A 160 13.54 18.48 17.34
CA SER A 160 14.14 18.62 16.02
C SER A 160 14.15 17.27 15.30
N SER A 161 13.22 17.03 14.38
CA SER A 161 13.29 15.89 13.48
C SER A 161 14.09 16.27 12.22
N GLY A 162 15.23 15.60 12.04
CA GLY A 162 16.13 15.79 10.89
C GLY A 162 15.49 15.48 9.54
N ARG A 163 16.13 16.02 8.49
CA ARG A 163 15.77 15.98 7.07
C ARG A 163 15.49 14.55 6.59
N THR A 164 14.23 14.18 6.33
CA THR A 164 13.88 12.84 5.79
C THR A 164 13.65 12.85 4.27
N GLY A 165 14.21 11.83 3.63
CA GLY A 165 14.47 11.71 2.20
C GLY A 165 13.32 11.23 1.34
N GLY A 166 12.08 11.48 1.73
CA GLY A 166 11.01 11.39 0.74
C GLY A 166 9.72 12.01 1.23
N ARG A 167 9.22 12.74 0.27
CA ARG A 167 8.26 13.79 0.43
C ARG A 167 7.09 13.30 -0.38
N PRO A 168 5.86 13.39 0.15
CA PRO A 168 4.68 13.08 -0.64
C PRO A 168 4.55 14.00 -1.87
N PHE A 169 5.35 15.07 -1.93
CA PHE A 169 5.56 15.92 -3.08
C PHE A 169 7.01 15.91 -3.56
N SER A 170 7.21 15.93 -4.87
CA SER A 170 8.48 16.26 -5.49
C SER A 170 8.66 17.78 -5.54
N LEU A 171 9.92 18.23 -5.45
CA LEU A 171 10.30 19.63 -5.72
C LEU A 171 10.65 19.87 -7.19
N ASP A 172 10.74 18.81 -7.99
CA ASP A 172 10.83 18.91 -9.43
C ASP A 172 9.44 19.27 -9.99
N PRO A 173 9.26 20.44 -10.64
CA PRO A 173 7.98 20.87 -11.18
C PRO A 173 7.43 19.97 -12.30
N ALA A 174 8.30 19.22 -12.98
CA ALA A 174 7.90 18.31 -14.06
C ALA A 174 7.44 16.94 -13.54
N HIS A 175 7.69 16.64 -12.26
CA HIS A 175 7.39 15.34 -11.68
C HIS A 175 5.88 15.17 -11.43
N LEU A 176 5.36 13.94 -11.57
CA LEU A 176 3.94 13.61 -11.36
C LEU A 176 3.42 14.11 -10.00
N LEU A 177 4.21 13.92 -8.95
CA LEU A 177 3.97 14.39 -7.58
C LEU A 177 4.48 15.82 -7.29
N ALA A 178 4.71 16.67 -8.29
CA ALA A 178 5.18 18.05 -8.07
C ALA A 178 4.31 18.78 -7.03
N LEU A 179 4.96 19.49 -6.11
CA LEU A 179 4.31 20.32 -5.08
C LEU A 179 3.51 21.45 -5.75
N ALA A 180 2.22 21.53 -5.47
CA ALA A 180 1.35 22.59 -5.96
C ALA A 180 0.29 22.98 -4.92
N PRO A 181 -0.18 24.25 -4.89
CA PRO A 181 -1.22 24.70 -3.98
C PRO A 181 -2.49 23.85 -4.09
N GLY A 182 -3.03 23.46 -2.93
CA GLY A 182 -4.24 22.65 -2.84
C GLY A 182 -4.10 21.20 -3.32
N LYS A 183 -2.98 20.80 -3.96
CA LYS A 183 -2.75 19.43 -4.45
C LYS A 183 -2.70 18.44 -3.28
N GLN A 184 -3.31 17.27 -3.46
CA GLN A 184 -3.28 16.20 -2.48
C GLN A 184 -1.94 15.45 -2.57
N PRO A 185 -1.30 15.18 -1.43
CA PRO A 185 -0.10 14.36 -1.37
C PRO A 185 -0.41 12.90 -1.74
N PHE A 186 0.54 12.22 -2.38
CA PHE A 186 0.53 10.75 -2.34
C PHE A 186 0.63 10.30 -0.87
N HIS A 187 -0.18 9.31 -0.49
CA HIS A 187 -0.07 8.71 0.84
C HIS A 187 -0.19 7.20 0.80
N THR A 188 0.60 6.53 1.64
CA THR A 188 0.63 5.06 1.69
C THR A 188 -0.53 4.44 2.47
N LEU A 189 -1.55 5.21 2.85
CA LEU A 189 -2.71 4.65 3.58
C LEU A 189 -3.64 3.86 2.64
N ASN A 190 -3.84 2.57 2.86
CA ASN A 190 -4.57 1.67 1.94
C ASN A 190 -5.42 0.62 2.66
N PRO A 191 -6.54 1.00 3.30
CA PRO A 191 -7.40 0.06 4.01
C PRO A 191 -8.03 -0.92 3.01
N ALA A 192 -7.89 -2.22 3.28
CA ALA A 192 -8.39 -3.27 2.40
C ALA A 192 -9.65 -3.94 2.96
N ALA A 193 -10.52 -4.35 2.04
CA ALA A 193 -11.68 -5.19 2.32
C ALA A 193 -11.86 -6.23 1.21
N ALA A 194 -12.50 -7.36 1.52
CA ALA A 194 -12.85 -8.38 0.54
C ALA A 194 -14.17 -9.05 0.90
N ARG A 195 -14.91 -9.48 -0.13
CA ARG A 195 -16.05 -10.37 -0.01
C ARG A 195 -15.75 -11.60 -0.84
N LEU A 196 -15.58 -12.72 -0.15
CA LEU A 196 -15.17 -13.98 -0.75
C LEU A 196 -16.38 -14.74 -1.31
N ASN A 197 -16.12 -15.62 -2.28
CA ASN A 197 -17.15 -16.43 -2.93
C ASN A 197 -17.86 -17.39 -1.95
N ASP A 198 -17.20 -17.75 -0.85
CA ASP A 198 -17.75 -18.58 0.23
C ASP A 198 -18.59 -17.79 1.25
N GLY A 199 -18.82 -16.49 1.01
CA GLY A 199 -19.63 -15.62 1.86
C GLY A 199 -18.87 -14.91 2.98
N ARG A 200 -17.58 -15.22 3.20
CA ARG A 200 -16.77 -14.48 4.18
C ARG A 200 -16.61 -13.02 3.76
N VAL A 201 -16.71 -12.12 4.74
CA VAL A 201 -16.30 -10.73 4.61
C VAL A 201 -15.02 -10.54 5.42
N MET A 202 -14.02 -9.91 4.83
CA MET A 202 -12.72 -9.71 5.45
C MET A 202 -12.34 -8.23 5.36
N VAL A 203 -11.93 -7.65 6.47
CA VAL A 203 -11.21 -6.37 6.52
C VAL A 203 -9.82 -6.65 7.05
N TYR A 204 -8.83 -6.09 6.38
CA TYR A 204 -7.44 -6.42 6.67
C TYR A 204 -6.51 -5.26 6.30
N GLY A 205 -5.35 -5.27 6.92
CA GLY A 205 -4.31 -4.30 6.66
C GLY A 205 -3.12 -4.55 7.58
N SER A 206 -2.11 -3.71 7.43
CA SER A 206 -0.88 -3.80 8.20
C SER A 206 -0.34 -2.42 8.45
N MET A 207 0.47 -2.30 9.49
CA MET A 207 1.41 -1.19 9.55
C MET A 207 2.49 -1.30 8.47
N GLY A 208 3.17 -0.20 8.13
CA GLY A 208 4.47 -0.26 7.46
C GLY A 208 4.60 0.44 6.11
N GLY A 209 3.68 1.36 5.76
CA GLY A 209 3.75 2.22 4.57
C GLY A 209 3.97 1.48 3.28
N ASP A 210 5.13 1.55 2.62
CA ASP A 210 5.36 0.76 1.39
C ASP A 210 5.35 -0.75 1.63
N GLY A 211 5.45 -1.18 2.89
CA GLY A 211 5.23 -2.57 3.29
C GLY A 211 3.76 -2.97 3.41
N GLN A 212 2.81 -2.04 3.46
CA GLN A 212 1.40 -2.39 3.64
C GLN A 212 0.86 -3.22 2.48
N PRO A 213 1.07 -2.88 1.19
CA PRO A 213 0.58 -3.68 0.08
C PRO A 213 1.14 -5.10 0.11
N GLN A 214 2.41 -5.24 0.47
CA GLN A 214 3.12 -6.51 0.58
C GLN A 214 2.52 -7.38 1.67
N THR A 215 2.41 -6.84 2.90
CA THR A 215 1.83 -7.58 4.01
C THR A 215 0.36 -7.91 3.78
N GLN A 216 -0.41 -7.01 3.16
CA GLN A 216 -1.80 -7.28 2.78
C GLN A 216 -1.90 -8.47 1.83
N ALA A 217 -1.06 -8.51 0.78
CA ALA A 217 -0.99 -9.63 -0.13
C ALA A 217 -0.57 -10.92 0.58
N THR A 218 0.46 -10.88 1.43
CA THR A 218 0.90 -12.04 2.21
C THR A 218 -0.22 -12.60 3.08
N LEU A 219 -0.94 -11.74 3.82
CA LEU A 219 -2.04 -12.17 4.70
C LEU A 219 -3.21 -12.77 3.91
N PHE A 220 -3.59 -12.12 2.80
CA PHE A 220 -4.67 -12.60 1.94
C PHE A 220 -4.30 -13.95 1.31
N THR A 221 -3.10 -14.07 0.73
CA THR A 221 -2.62 -15.32 0.12
C THR A 221 -2.62 -16.45 1.14
N ARG A 222 -2.04 -16.25 2.33
CA ARG A 222 -1.98 -17.29 3.37
C ARG A 222 -3.36 -17.76 3.82
N TYR A 223 -4.24 -16.82 4.14
CA TYR A 223 -5.54 -17.13 4.73
C TYR A 223 -6.59 -17.57 3.71
N VAL A 224 -6.64 -16.90 2.55
CA VAL A 224 -7.67 -17.09 1.54
C VAL A 224 -7.25 -18.10 0.49
N VAL A 225 -6.01 -18.03 0.00
CA VAL A 225 -5.54 -18.86 -1.13
C VAL A 225 -4.91 -20.17 -0.66
N GLN A 226 -4.12 -20.15 0.41
CA GLN A 226 -3.42 -21.32 0.96
C GLN A 226 -4.20 -22.00 2.11
N GLY A 227 -5.32 -21.43 2.53
CA GLY A 227 -6.20 -22.02 3.55
C GLY A 227 -5.60 -22.12 4.96
N LEU A 228 -4.55 -21.36 5.27
CA LEU A 228 -3.94 -21.39 6.59
C LEU A 228 -4.87 -20.77 7.64
N PRO A 229 -4.88 -21.27 8.89
CA PRO A 229 -5.59 -20.63 9.99
C PRO A 229 -5.22 -19.15 10.14
N LEU A 230 -6.17 -18.30 10.52
CA LEU A 230 -5.97 -16.84 10.57
C LEU A 230 -4.79 -16.44 11.49
N GLN A 231 -4.71 -17.02 12.69
CA GLN A 231 -3.63 -16.73 13.62
C GLN A 231 -2.27 -17.17 13.04
N GLU A 232 -2.22 -18.30 12.35
CA GLU A 232 -1.01 -18.79 11.71
C GLU A 232 -0.58 -17.88 10.56
N SER A 233 -1.54 -17.44 9.73
CA SER A 233 -1.31 -16.51 8.62
C SER A 233 -0.63 -15.21 9.07
N ILE A 234 -1.02 -14.71 10.25
CA ILE A 234 -0.45 -13.53 10.91
C ILE A 234 0.91 -13.83 11.55
N SER A 235 1.03 -14.95 12.27
CA SER A 235 2.23 -15.26 13.06
C SER A 235 3.41 -15.73 12.22
N ARG A 236 3.19 -16.29 11.02
CA ARG A 236 4.24 -16.77 10.13
C ARG A 236 5.22 -15.64 9.73
N PRO A 237 6.51 -15.97 9.46
CA PRO A 237 7.53 -14.98 9.14
C PRO A 237 7.14 -14.07 7.97
N ARG A 238 7.55 -12.80 8.00
CA ARG A 238 7.27 -11.79 6.96
C ARG A 238 8.53 -11.20 6.37
N TRP A 239 8.36 -10.54 5.25
CA TRP A 239 9.41 -9.84 4.52
C TRP A 239 8.98 -8.43 4.15
N LEU A 240 9.94 -7.64 3.69
CA LEU A 240 9.72 -6.31 3.16
C LEU A 240 10.73 -6.01 2.07
N LEU A 241 10.26 -5.80 0.85
CA LEU A 241 11.03 -5.11 -0.20
C LEU A 241 10.92 -3.60 0.03
N GLY A 242 12.06 -2.91 0.15
CA GLY A 242 12.11 -1.48 0.46
C GLY A 242 12.51 -1.19 1.92
N ARG A 243 12.47 0.08 2.33
CA ARG A 243 13.15 0.53 3.56
C ARG A 243 12.47 0.07 4.86
N THR A 244 13.30 -0.31 5.84
CA THR A 244 12.87 -0.51 7.22
C THR A 244 13.19 0.68 8.12
N TRP A 245 12.49 0.77 9.25
CA TRP A 245 12.75 1.81 10.23
C TRP A 245 14.22 1.74 10.70
N GLY A 246 14.91 2.88 10.72
CA GLY A 246 16.32 2.98 11.09
C GLY A 246 17.32 2.49 10.03
N GLN A 247 16.88 2.02 8.86
CA GLN A 247 17.76 1.50 7.80
C GLN A 247 17.60 2.28 6.49
N SER A 248 18.72 2.59 5.84
CA SER A 248 18.74 3.35 4.58
C SER A 248 18.61 2.47 3.32
N SER A 249 18.89 1.17 3.44
CA SER A 249 18.84 0.23 2.33
C SER A 249 17.41 -0.06 1.89
N ASP A 250 17.22 -0.29 0.61
CA ASP A 250 15.96 -0.57 -0.09
C ASP A 250 15.89 -2.01 -0.60
N THR A 251 16.82 -2.85 -0.16
CA THR A 251 16.87 -4.30 -0.39
C THR A 251 15.65 -5.06 0.13
N LEU A 252 15.58 -6.36 -0.12
CA LEU A 252 14.64 -7.27 0.56
C LEU A 252 15.10 -7.54 2.00
N LYS A 253 14.19 -7.44 2.96
CA LYS A 253 14.41 -7.77 4.38
C LYS A 253 13.50 -8.95 4.71
N VAL A 254 14.02 -9.91 5.46
CA VAL A 254 13.28 -11.08 5.92
C VAL A 254 13.38 -11.17 7.44
N GLU A 255 12.30 -11.56 8.11
CA GLU A 255 12.33 -11.83 9.55
C GLU A 255 13.21 -13.06 9.83
N GLY A 256 13.96 -13.06 10.94
CA GLY A 256 14.90 -14.15 11.28
C GLY A 256 14.27 -15.51 11.62
N ARG A 257 12.96 -15.65 11.44
CA ARG A 257 12.20 -16.90 11.66
C ARG A 257 11.98 -17.68 10.36
N PHE A 258 12.42 -17.18 9.21
CA PHE A 258 12.52 -18.00 8.00
C PHE A 258 13.58 -19.09 8.23
N PHE A 259 13.25 -20.33 7.88
CA PHE A 259 14.23 -21.41 7.88
C PHE A 259 15.31 -21.12 6.83
N PRO A 260 16.59 -21.39 7.13
CA PRO A 260 17.69 -21.22 6.18
C PRO A 260 17.59 -22.17 4.98
#